data_AF-A0A1B0CTL2-F1
#
_entry.id   AF-A0A1B0CTL2-F1
#
_cell.length_a   1.000
_cell.length_b   1.000
_cell.length_c   1.000
_cell.angle_alpha   90.00
_cell.angle_beta   90.00
_cell.angle_gamma   90.00
#
_symmetry.space_group_name_H-M   'P 1'
#
loop_
_entity.id
_entity.type
_entity.pdbx_description
1 polymer ?
#
loop_
_entity_poly.entity_id
_entity_poly.type
_entity_poly.pdbx_seq_one_letter_code
_entity_poly.pdbx_strand_id
1 'polypeptide(L)'
;MGNILWLLRQTDTHLQYKILGESPYTNFQRMKIPKPPEEVQSSKDLLYPVEYYEDLLAMYFRLNVDLDALYTNWCKAHNHFKTTASHFHGIRVLNQDPVENLFSFICSQNNHISRISSMVEKLCTKYGKKICDYEGNAFHAFPDVESLAQKNIESDLRSNGFGYRAKYFQKSAQQIIQKGGLIWFGKLENMDYKDARAELMSLTGIGPKVADCICLMSLNHLEAIPVDTHVYQIAGAHYLKKLPKNKSVTAKIYLEIGDEFRRIYGQEAGWAQTVLFCSDLRQFKPENAQKRKIESKNDEDSLPKTSKSSS
;
A
#
# COMPACT_ATOMS: atom_id res chain seq x y z
N MET A 1 12.93 -0.26 -3.21
CA MET A 1 13.44 0.82 -2.32
C MET A 1 14.83 1.21 -2.80
N GLY A 2 15.19 2.49 -2.84
CA GLY A 2 16.60 2.84 -3.05
C GLY A 2 17.10 2.78 -4.49
N ASN A 3 16.29 2.38 -5.48
CA ASN A 3 16.83 1.84 -6.76
C ASN A 3 17.86 0.71 -6.53
N ILE A 4 17.66 -0.07 -5.47
CA ILE A 4 18.49 -1.19 -5.05
C ILE A 4 17.63 -2.46 -5.11
N LEU A 5 18.21 -3.55 -5.61
CA LEU A 5 17.64 -4.88 -5.51
C LEU A 5 18.10 -5.55 -4.22
N TRP A 6 17.14 -5.76 -3.32
CA TRP A 6 17.36 -6.37 -2.02
C TRP A 6 16.85 -7.82 -2.04
N LEU A 7 17.63 -8.72 -1.45
CA LEU A 7 17.15 -10.01 -0.99
C LEU A 7 17.01 -9.94 0.52
N LEU A 8 15.81 -10.17 1.05
CA LEU A 8 15.51 -10.09 2.48
C LEU A 8 15.16 -11.46 3.03
N ARG A 9 15.62 -11.75 4.24
CA ARG A 9 15.28 -12.95 5.00
C ARG A 9 15.14 -12.60 6.47
N GLN A 10 14.21 -13.23 7.17
CA GLN A 10 14.11 -13.09 8.62
C GLN A 10 14.54 -14.37 9.34
N THR A 11 15.09 -14.18 10.53
CA THR A 11 15.26 -15.19 11.58
C THR A 11 14.39 -14.80 12.77
N ASP A 12 14.40 -15.57 13.85
CA ASP A 12 13.61 -15.25 15.05
C ASP A 12 14.00 -13.91 15.70
N THR A 13 15.23 -13.44 15.48
CA THR A 13 15.79 -12.26 16.16
C THR A 13 16.34 -11.18 15.23
N HIS A 14 16.55 -11.48 13.94
CA HIS A 14 17.20 -10.57 13.01
C HIS A 14 16.50 -10.52 11.66
N LEU A 15 16.45 -9.32 11.07
CA LEU A 15 16.25 -9.11 9.64
C LEU A 15 17.61 -9.14 8.94
N GLN A 16 17.79 -10.10 8.04
CA GLN A 16 18.98 -10.24 7.21
C GLN A 16 18.70 -9.70 5.81
N TYR A 17 19.70 -9.09 5.19
CA TYR A 17 19.60 -8.60 3.82
C TYR A 17 20.87 -8.90 3.01
N LYS A 18 20.71 -8.94 1.70
CA LYS A 18 21.79 -8.93 0.71
C LYS A 18 21.45 -7.96 -0.41
N ILE A 19 22.40 -7.14 -0.81
CA ILE A 19 22.29 -6.27 -1.99
C ILE A 19 22.75 -7.07 -3.21
N LEU A 20 21.86 -7.20 -4.20
CA LEU A 20 22.14 -7.95 -5.43
C LEU A 20 22.53 -7.04 -6.60
N GLY A 21 22.14 -5.77 -6.52
CA GLY A 21 22.50 -4.75 -7.47
C GLY A 21 21.95 -3.40 -7.05
N GLU A 22 22.61 -2.34 -7.50
CA GLU A 22 22.25 -0.97 -7.14
C GLU A 22 22.63 0.00 -8.26
N SER A 23 21.92 1.12 -8.32
CA SER A 23 22.20 2.20 -9.26
C SER A 23 22.58 3.47 -8.50
N PRO A 24 23.63 4.19 -8.93
CA PRO A 24 24.05 5.42 -8.26
C PRO A 24 22.96 6.51 -8.36
N TYR A 25 22.82 7.32 -7.31
CA TYR A 25 21.84 8.42 -7.26
C TYR A 25 22.36 9.65 -8.02
N THR A 26 22.61 9.51 -9.33
CA THR A 26 23.39 10.50 -10.10
C THR A 26 22.67 11.81 -10.41
N ASN A 27 21.33 11.84 -10.34
CA ASN A 27 20.47 13.05 -10.46
C ASN A 27 19.02 12.78 -10.02
N PHE A 28 18.74 11.58 -9.49
CA PHE A 28 17.40 11.11 -9.16
C PHE A 28 17.15 11.35 -7.69
N GLN A 29 16.33 12.35 -7.38
CA GLN A 29 15.81 12.50 -6.04
C GLN A 29 14.60 11.58 -5.88
N ARG A 30 14.57 10.81 -4.80
CA ARG A 30 13.35 10.19 -4.29
C ARG A 30 13.11 10.80 -2.93
N MET A 31 11.85 11.05 -2.60
CA MET A 31 11.54 11.77 -1.37
C MET A 31 11.91 10.98 -0.12
N LYS A 32 11.76 9.65 -0.15
CA LYS A 32 12.05 8.76 0.99
C LYS A 32 13.44 8.13 0.94
N ILE A 33 14.36 8.68 0.14
CA ILE A 33 15.75 8.25 0.09
C ILE A 33 16.61 9.43 0.55
N PRO A 34 17.25 9.36 1.74
CA PRO A 34 18.20 10.38 2.17
C PRO A 34 19.36 10.49 1.17
N LYS A 35 19.99 11.66 1.10
CA LYS A 35 21.20 11.79 0.28
C LYS A 35 22.29 10.88 0.87
N PRO A 36 23.00 10.10 0.03
CA PRO A 36 24.16 9.36 0.52
C PRO A 36 25.24 10.34 1.00
N PRO A 37 26.11 9.94 1.94
CA PRO A 37 27.23 10.76 2.38
C PRO A 37 28.18 11.08 1.21
N GLU A 38 28.67 12.33 1.14
CA GLU A 38 29.52 12.83 0.04
C GLU A 38 30.92 12.20 0.03
N GLU A 39 31.40 11.82 1.20
CA GLU A 39 32.61 11.04 1.40
C GLU A 39 32.20 9.71 2.03
N VAL A 40 32.67 8.56 1.51
CA VAL A 40 33.26 7.46 2.30
C VAL A 40 33.84 6.42 1.34
N GLN A 41 35.00 5.89 1.72
CA GLN A 41 35.63 4.66 1.25
C GLN A 41 34.60 3.57 0.87
N SER A 42 34.31 3.44 -0.43
CA SER A 42 33.58 2.30 -0.95
C SER A 42 34.34 1.02 -0.58
N SER A 43 33.67 0.02 -0.02
CA SER A 43 34.18 -1.35 -0.16
C SER A 43 34.18 -1.68 -1.66
N LYS A 44 34.98 -2.66 -2.12
CA LYS A 44 35.07 -2.97 -3.56
C LYS A 44 33.71 -3.30 -4.22
N ASP A 45 32.69 -3.66 -3.44
CA ASP A 45 31.43 -4.24 -3.94
C ASP A 45 30.17 -3.42 -3.64
N LEU A 46 30.23 -2.36 -2.81
CA LEU A 46 29.08 -1.51 -2.46
C LEU A 46 29.36 -0.03 -2.77
N LEU A 47 28.35 0.67 -3.29
CA LEU A 47 28.43 2.10 -3.63
C LEU A 47 28.43 3.02 -2.40
N TYR A 48 27.83 2.60 -1.28
CA TYR A 48 27.69 3.40 -0.06
C TYR A 48 28.12 2.61 1.20
N PRO A 49 28.31 3.28 2.36
CA PRO A 49 28.56 2.60 3.62
C PRO A 49 27.40 1.68 4.05
N VAL A 50 27.71 0.66 4.85
CA VAL A 50 26.72 -0.33 5.32
C VAL A 50 25.58 0.33 6.09
N GLU A 51 25.93 1.29 6.95
CA GLU A 51 25.02 2.02 7.83
C GLU A 51 23.94 2.77 7.03
N TYR A 52 24.30 3.31 5.86
CA TYR A 52 23.34 3.98 4.98
C TYR A 52 22.26 3.03 4.47
N TYR A 53 22.62 1.78 4.16
CA TYR A 53 21.66 0.76 3.74
C TYR A 53 20.78 0.28 4.89
N GLU A 54 21.34 0.15 6.08
CA GLU A 54 20.58 -0.20 7.29
C GLU A 54 19.57 0.89 7.65
N ASP A 55 19.96 2.17 7.54
CA ASP A 55 19.06 3.31 7.73
C ASP A 55 17.92 3.31 6.71
N LEU A 56 18.19 3.00 5.44
CA LEU A 56 17.14 2.84 4.41
C LEU A 56 16.12 1.77 4.79
N LEU A 57 16.59 0.60 5.21
CA LEU A 57 15.71 -0.50 5.67
C LEU A 57 14.93 -0.09 6.92
N ALA A 58 15.60 0.54 7.90
CA ALA A 58 14.98 1.01 9.12
C ALA A 58 13.87 2.04 8.84
N MET A 59 14.11 2.99 7.94
CA MET A 59 13.11 3.97 7.51
C MET A 59 11.94 3.32 6.79
N TYR A 60 12.19 2.42 5.84
CA TYR A 60 11.14 1.79 5.03
C TYR A 60 10.25 0.85 5.84
N PHE A 61 10.82 0.07 6.74
CA PHE A 61 10.08 -0.82 7.64
C PHE A 61 9.61 -0.14 8.93
N ARG A 62 9.97 1.14 9.15
CA ARG A 62 9.68 1.89 10.39
C ARG A 62 10.18 1.15 11.63
N LEU A 63 11.43 0.67 11.60
CA LEU A 63 12.01 -0.15 12.67
C LEU A 63 12.22 0.62 13.97
N ASN A 64 12.24 1.96 13.91
CA ASN A 64 12.29 2.83 15.08
C ASN A 64 10.97 2.87 15.88
N VAL A 65 9.88 2.32 15.34
CA VAL A 65 8.59 2.25 16.04
C VAL A 65 8.49 0.95 16.84
N ASP A 66 8.24 1.08 18.14
CA ASP A 66 7.93 -0.04 19.03
C ASP A 66 6.55 -0.63 18.69
N LEU A 67 6.58 -1.72 17.93
CA LEU A 67 5.37 -2.38 17.45
C LEU A 67 4.63 -3.10 18.58
N ASP A 68 5.35 -3.61 19.59
CA ASP A 68 4.72 -4.34 20.70
C ASP A 68 3.97 -3.39 21.62
N ALA A 69 4.49 -2.17 21.83
CA ALA A 69 3.76 -1.10 22.51
C ALA A 69 2.46 -0.74 21.77
N LEU A 70 2.52 -0.59 20.43
CA LEU A 70 1.33 -0.33 19.62
C LEU A 70 0.29 -1.45 19.73
N TYR A 71 0.71 -2.71 19.57
CA TYR A 71 -0.17 -3.87 19.72
C TYR A 71 -0.79 -3.94 21.12
N THR A 72 -0.01 -3.66 22.17
CA THR A 72 -0.50 -3.59 23.55
C THR A 72 -1.61 -2.56 23.70
N ASN A 73 -1.45 -1.37 23.11
CA ASN A 73 -2.44 -0.30 23.17
C ASN A 73 -3.69 -0.65 22.36
N TRP A 74 -3.54 -1.17 21.14
CA TRP A 74 -4.68 -1.57 20.30
C TRP A 74 -5.46 -2.75 20.89
N CYS A 75 -4.80 -3.71 21.55
CA CYS A 75 -5.45 -4.78 22.28
C CYS A 75 -6.31 -4.28 23.45
N LYS A 76 -5.88 -3.20 24.13
CA LYS A 76 -6.69 -2.54 25.17
C LYS A 76 -7.86 -1.77 24.58
N ALA A 77 -7.68 -1.19 23.39
CA ALA A 77 -8.68 -0.34 22.75
C ALA A 77 -9.89 -1.13 22.21
N HIS A 78 -9.70 -2.36 21.72
CA HIS A 78 -10.82 -3.13 21.16
C HIS A 78 -10.65 -4.65 21.21
N ASN A 79 -11.70 -5.35 21.65
CA ASN A 79 -11.68 -6.82 21.80
C ASN A 79 -11.44 -7.58 20.48
N HIS A 80 -11.98 -7.09 19.36
CA HIS A 80 -11.71 -7.73 18.07
C HIS A 80 -10.22 -7.70 17.71
N PHE A 81 -9.55 -6.55 17.94
CA PHE A 81 -8.11 -6.44 17.72
C PHE A 81 -7.33 -7.35 18.64
N LYS A 82 -7.68 -7.38 19.94
CA LYS A 82 -7.07 -8.29 20.91
C LYS A 82 -7.14 -9.76 20.47
N THR A 83 -8.30 -10.19 19.98
CA THR A 83 -8.46 -11.55 19.45
C THR A 83 -7.59 -11.76 18.22
N THR A 84 -7.57 -10.84 17.26
CA THR A 84 -6.72 -10.93 16.06
C THR A 84 -5.23 -11.00 16.40
N ALA A 85 -4.75 -10.13 17.29
CA ALA A 85 -3.35 -10.04 17.70
C ALA A 85 -2.81 -11.33 18.32
N SER A 86 -3.66 -12.14 18.95
CA SER A 86 -3.25 -13.41 19.57
C SER A 86 -2.67 -14.45 18.60
N HIS A 87 -2.97 -14.33 17.30
CA HIS A 87 -2.52 -15.25 16.26
C HIS A 87 -2.01 -14.54 15.00
N PHE A 88 -1.96 -13.20 15.00
CA PHE A 88 -1.53 -12.41 13.86
C PHE A 88 -0.78 -11.16 14.33
N HIS A 89 0.56 -11.28 14.38
CA HIS A 89 1.48 -10.27 14.92
C HIS A 89 2.51 -9.83 13.86
N GLY A 90 3.28 -8.78 14.15
CA GLY A 90 4.45 -8.39 13.35
C GLY A 90 4.14 -7.61 12.07
N ILE A 91 2.90 -7.15 11.87
CA ILE A 91 2.52 -6.41 10.66
C ILE A 91 2.92 -4.95 10.78
N ARG A 92 3.80 -4.50 9.88
CA ARG A 92 4.26 -3.12 9.78
C ARG A 92 3.69 -2.42 8.53
N VAL A 93 3.32 -1.15 8.66
CA VAL A 93 3.01 -0.27 7.52
C VAL A 93 4.32 0.25 6.95
N LEU A 94 4.58 0.01 5.67
CA LEU A 94 5.79 0.46 5.00
C LEU A 94 5.77 1.99 4.81
N ASN A 95 6.95 2.61 4.81
CA ASN A 95 7.16 4.01 4.46
C ASN A 95 7.68 4.12 3.03
N GLN A 96 6.78 3.94 2.07
CA GLN A 96 7.09 3.82 0.65
C GLN A 96 7.34 5.18 0.00
N ASP A 97 8.13 5.20 -1.07
CA ASP A 97 8.26 6.39 -1.91
C ASP A 97 6.88 6.80 -2.47
N PRO A 98 6.47 8.08 -2.35
CA PRO A 98 5.12 8.50 -2.72
C PRO A 98 4.83 8.42 -4.21
N VAL A 99 5.85 8.51 -5.09
CA VAL A 99 5.66 8.35 -6.53
C VAL A 99 5.34 6.90 -6.85
N GLU A 100 6.17 5.97 -6.36
CA GLU A 100 5.94 4.53 -6.50
C GLU A 100 4.57 4.11 -5.94
N ASN A 101 4.24 4.58 -4.74
CA ASN A 101 2.98 4.27 -4.07
C ASN A 101 1.76 4.79 -4.85
N LEU A 102 1.76 6.07 -5.24
CA LEU A 102 0.63 6.69 -5.94
C LEU A 102 0.29 5.97 -7.23
N PHE A 103 1.29 5.73 -8.09
CA PHE A 103 1.06 5.09 -9.39
C PHE A 103 0.76 3.60 -9.25
N SER A 104 1.31 2.92 -8.24
CA SER A 104 0.92 1.54 -7.91
C SER A 104 -0.53 1.45 -7.44
N PHE A 105 -1.01 2.40 -6.64
CA PHE A 105 -2.41 2.41 -6.21
C PHE A 105 -3.39 2.86 -7.29
N ILE A 106 -2.97 3.63 -8.30
CA ILE A 106 -3.75 3.81 -9.53
C ILE A 106 -4.01 2.43 -10.19
N CYS A 107 -2.99 1.57 -10.32
CA CYS A 107 -3.18 0.20 -10.84
C CYS A 107 -4.18 -0.63 -10.01
N SER A 108 -4.31 -0.34 -8.71
CA SER A 108 -5.14 -1.12 -7.78
C SER A 108 -6.65 -0.90 -7.91
N GLN A 109 -7.08 0.24 -8.46
CA GLN A 109 -8.49 0.60 -8.51
C GLN A 109 -9.29 -0.46 -9.25
N ASN A 110 -10.34 -1.04 -8.67
CA ASN A 110 -11.15 -2.10 -9.30
C ASN A 110 -10.30 -3.21 -9.96
N ASN A 111 -9.38 -3.81 -9.19
CA ASN A 111 -8.42 -4.79 -9.65
C ASN A 111 -8.07 -5.80 -8.54
N HIS A 112 -7.25 -6.81 -8.84
CA HIS A 112 -6.80 -7.82 -7.87
C HIS A 112 -5.27 -7.94 -7.84
N ILE A 113 -4.72 -8.37 -6.69
CA ILE A 113 -3.28 -8.30 -6.37
C ILE A 113 -2.37 -8.88 -7.47
N SER A 114 -2.69 -10.06 -8.00
CA SER A 114 -1.89 -10.69 -9.08
C SER A 114 -1.78 -9.79 -10.33
N ARG A 115 -2.88 -9.20 -10.80
CA ARG A 115 -2.86 -8.32 -11.97
C ARG A 115 -2.21 -6.98 -11.65
N ILE A 116 -2.43 -6.44 -10.45
CA ILE A 116 -1.78 -5.20 -10.00
C ILE A 116 -0.26 -5.37 -10.04
N SER A 117 0.25 -6.47 -9.49
CA SER A 117 1.68 -6.77 -9.44
C SER A 117 2.28 -6.84 -10.85
N SER A 118 1.63 -7.57 -11.77
CA SER A 118 2.05 -7.62 -13.18
C SER A 118 2.01 -6.25 -13.88
N MET A 119 1.02 -5.41 -13.57
CA MET A 119 0.95 -4.06 -14.15
C MET A 119 2.10 -3.17 -13.65
N VAL A 120 2.41 -3.22 -12.34
CA VAL A 120 3.54 -2.47 -11.76
C VAL A 120 4.86 -2.97 -12.34
N GLU A 121 5.06 -4.28 -12.45
CA GLU A 121 6.27 -4.86 -13.05
C GLU A 121 6.44 -4.41 -14.51
N LYS A 122 5.39 -4.46 -15.32
CA LYS A 122 5.42 -3.95 -16.71
C LYS A 122 5.76 -2.46 -16.79
N LEU A 123 5.26 -1.67 -15.83
CA LEU A 123 5.56 -0.25 -15.75
C LEU A 123 7.07 -0.03 -15.48
N CYS A 124 7.64 -0.75 -14.50
CA CYS A 124 9.06 -0.67 -14.17
C CYS A 124 9.93 -1.16 -15.33
N THR A 125 9.63 -2.31 -15.93
CA THR A 125 10.43 -2.85 -17.04
C THR A 125 10.44 -1.93 -18.26
N LYS A 126 9.34 -1.20 -18.50
CA LYS A 126 9.21 -0.37 -19.71
C LYS A 126 9.73 1.06 -19.56
N TYR A 127 9.51 1.68 -18.40
CA TYR A 127 9.83 3.10 -18.18
C TYR A 127 10.83 3.31 -17.04
N GLY A 128 11.21 2.25 -16.33
CA GLY A 128 12.18 2.27 -15.26
C GLY A 128 13.60 2.07 -15.77
N LYS A 129 14.57 2.57 -15.00
CA LYS A 129 15.99 2.31 -15.27
C LYS A 129 16.35 0.92 -14.79
N LYS A 130 17.06 0.15 -15.62
CA LYS A 130 17.59 -1.16 -15.24
C LYS A 130 18.57 -1.00 -14.08
N ILE A 131 18.41 -1.83 -13.04
CA ILE A 131 19.30 -1.92 -11.89
C ILE A 131 20.34 -3.00 -12.14
N CYS A 132 19.90 -4.25 -12.31
CA CYS A 132 20.77 -5.40 -12.55
C CYS A 132 19.99 -6.57 -13.16
N ASP A 133 20.70 -7.61 -13.57
CA ASP A 133 20.11 -8.93 -13.87
C ASP A 133 20.31 -9.86 -12.68
N TYR A 134 19.30 -10.63 -12.32
CA TYR A 134 19.37 -11.65 -11.27
C TYR A 134 18.51 -12.85 -11.64
N GLU A 135 19.08 -14.06 -11.56
CA GLU A 135 18.41 -15.33 -11.91
C GLU A 135 17.69 -15.30 -13.27
N GLY A 136 18.35 -14.70 -14.28
CA GLY A 136 17.82 -14.61 -15.65
C GLY A 136 16.74 -13.54 -15.86
N ASN A 137 16.44 -12.72 -14.85
CA ASN A 137 15.45 -11.65 -14.92
C ASN A 137 16.10 -10.27 -14.78
N ALA A 138 15.66 -9.30 -15.59
CA ALA A 138 16.12 -7.92 -15.51
C ALA A 138 15.27 -7.11 -14.53
N PHE A 139 15.89 -6.60 -13.47
CA PHE A 139 15.22 -5.80 -12.45
C PHE A 139 15.38 -4.31 -12.75
N HIS A 140 14.29 -3.55 -12.61
CA HIS A 140 14.22 -2.14 -12.96
C HIS A 140 13.70 -1.32 -11.77
N ALA A 141 14.21 -0.11 -11.62
CA ALA A 141 13.68 0.87 -10.69
C ALA A 141 12.27 1.32 -11.11
N PHE A 142 11.48 1.85 -10.17
CA PHE A 142 10.22 2.50 -10.53
C PHE A 142 10.49 3.74 -11.42
N PRO A 143 9.62 4.12 -12.35
CA PRO A 143 9.81 5.33 -13.15
C PRO A 143 9.81 6.62 -12.30
N ASP A 144 10.38 7.70 -12.82
CA ASP A 144 10.19 9.05 -12.25
C ASP A 144 8.88 9.69 -12.77
N VAL A 145 8.50 10.82 -12.18
CA VAL A 145 7.25 11.50 -12.56
C VAL A 145 7.37 12.06 -13.98
N GLU A 146 8.54 12.54 -14.34
CA GLU A 146 8.89 13.14 -15.62
C GLU A 146 8.68 12.15 -16.77
N SER A 147 9.14 10.91 -16.60
CA SER A 147 8.94 9.82 -17.57
C SER A 147 7.46 9.51 -17.76
N LEU A 148 6.68 9.52 -16.68
CA LEU A 148 5.23 9.26 -16.74
C LEU A 148 4.41 10.43 -17.29
N ALA A 149 4.98 11.64 -17.37
CA ALA A 149 4.30 12.82 -17.89
C ALA A 149 4.41 12.99 -19.42
N GLN A 150 5.24 12.18 -20.08
CA GLN A 150 5.49 12.27 -21.53
C GLN A 150 4.22 12.07 -22.37
N LYS A 151 4.16 12.71 -23.55
CA LYS A 151 2.94 12.81 -24.39
C LYS A 151 2.35 11.46 -24.85
N ASN A 152 3.19 10.43 -25.00
CA ASN A 152 2.81 9.11 -25.49
C ASN A 152 2.39 8.11 -24.39
N ILE A 153 2.52 8.47 -23.11
CA ILE A 153 2.32 7.52 -21.99
C ILE A 153 0.89 6.97 -21.94
N GLU A 154 -0.14 7.80 -22.11
CA GLU A 154 -1.53 7.29 -22.09
C GLU A 154 -1.78 6.27 -23.21
N SER A 155 -1.42 6.62 -24.45
CA SER A 155 -1.63 5.74 -25.60
C SER A 155 -0.88 4.41 -25.44
N ASP A 156 0.35 4.47 -24.95
CA ASP A 156 1.20 3.31 -24.81
C ASP A 156 0.73 2.39 -23.68
N LEU A 157 0.43 2.94 -22.49
CA LEU A 157 -0.14 2.17 -21.38
C LEU A 157 -1.47 1.52 -21.74
N ARG A 158 -2.31 2.21 -22.53
CA ARG A 158 -3.58 1.66 -23.01
C ARG A 158 -3.35 0.43 -23.89
N SER A 159 -2.40 0.49 -24.83
CA SER A 159 -1.97 -0.66 -25.65
C SER A 159 -1.35 -1.79 -24.84
N ASN A 160 -0.87 -1.52 -23.62
CA ASN A 160 -0.27 -2.50 -22.71
C ASN A 160 -1.24 -2.99 -21.61
N GLY A 161 -2.55 -2.80 -21.78
CA GLY A 161 -3.58 -3.43 -20.94
C GLY A 161 -3.89 -2.71 -19.62
N PHE A 162 -3.45 -1.45 -19.47
CA PHE A 162 -3.81 -0.61 -18.32
C PHE A 162 -5.26 -0.10 -18.38
N GLY A 163 -5.87 -0.14 -19.58
CA GLY A 163 -7.27 0.22 -19.80
C GLY A 163 -7.52 1.70 -19.50
N TYR A 164 -8.66 2.00 -18.86
CA TYR A 164 -9.04 3.39 -18.54
C TYR A 164 -8.05 4.11 -17.60
N ARG A 165 -7.28 3.35 -16.80
CA ARG A 165 -6.29 3.90 -15.86
C ARG A 165 -5.12 4.56 -16.57
N ALA A 166 -4.83 4.20 -17.83
CA ALA A 166 -3.73 4.79 -18.60
C ALA A 166 -3.78 6.32 -18.63
N LYS A 167 -4.98 6.91 -18.74
CA LYS A 167 -5.19 8.37 -18.67
C LYS A 167 -4.74 8.96 -17.33
N TYR A 168 -4.96 8.23 -16.23
CA TYR A 168 -4.67 8.71 -14.88
C TYR A 168 -3.16 8.81 -14.63
N PHE A 169 -2.37 7.92 -15.22
CA PHE A 169 -0.91 7.98 -15.15
C PHE A 169 -0.38 9.29 -15.72
N GLN A 170 -0.65 9.53 -17.00
CA GLN A 170 -0.12 10.70 -17.70
C GLN A 170 -0.65 12.00 -17.09
N LYS A 171 -1.96 12.10 -16.83
CA LYS A 171 -2.57 13.32 -16.30
C LYS A 171 -2.09 13.62 -14.88
N SER A 172 -2.03 12.62 -14.00
CA SER A 172 -1.55 12.83 -12.63
C SER A 172 -0.07 13.22 -12.62
N ALA A 173 0.77 12.58 -13.45
CA ALA A 173 2.18 12.95 -13.57
C ALA A 173 2.36 14.41 -14.00
N GLN A 174 1.62 14.86 -15.01
CA GLN A 174 1.63 16.26 -15.46
C GLN A 174 1.16 17.22 -14.36
N GLN A 175 0.09 16.89 -13.63
CA GLN A 175 -0.41 17.70 -12.52
C GLN A 175 0.60 17.77 -11.36
N ILE A 176 1.28 16.67 -11.04
CA ILE A 176 2.32 16.62 -10.01
C ILE A 176 3.48 17.55 -10.38
N ILE A 177 3.97 17.50 -11.64
CA ILE A 177 5.01 18.41 -12.12
C ILE A 177 4.57 19.87 -11.98
N GLN A 178 3.35 20.20 -12.41
CA GLN A 178 2.79 21.56 -12.29
C GLN A 178 2.68 22.03 -10.84
N LYS A 179 2.42 21.13 -9.90
CA LYS A 179 2.33 21.42 -8.46
C LYS A 179 3.71 21.52 -7.78
N GLY A 180 4.80 21.19 -8.47
CA GLY A 180 6.18 21.30 -7.96
C GLY A 180 6.91 19.98 -7.75
N GLY A 181 6.45 18.88 -8.36
CA GLY A 181 7.14 17.60 -8.35
C GLY A 181 7.30 17.00 -6.95
N LEU A 182 8.49 16.53 -6.61
CA LEU A 182 8.77 15.94 -5.29
C LEU A 182 8.62 16.94 -4.13
N ILE A 183 8.87 18.23 -4.36
CA ILE A 183 8.67 19.28 -3.35
C ILE A 183 7.20 19.33 -2.92
N TRP A 184 6.27 19.10 -3.85
CA TRP A 184 4.85 19.04 -3.53
C TRP A 184 4.53 17.89 -2.57
N PHE A 185 5.03 16.68 -2.83
CA PHE A 185 4.85 15.57 -1.89
C PHE A 185 5.45 15.87 -0.52
N GLY A 186 6.62 16.53 -0.47
CA GLY A 186 7.22 17.01 0.78
C GLY A 186 6.30 17.93 1.57
N LYS A 187 5.56 18.81 0.89
CA LYS A 187 4.55 19.65 1.55
C LYS A 187 3.38 18.83 2.09
N LEU A 188 2.88 17.85 1.32
CA LEU A 188 1.74 17.01 1.75
C LEU A 188 2.04 16.19 3.02
N GLU A 189 3.27 15.72 3.18
CA GLU A 189 3.71 15.03 4.40
C GLU A 189 3.63 15.93 5.65
N ASN A 190 3.81 17.24 5.48
CA ASN A 190 3.79 18.21 6.58
C ASN A 190 2.43 18.91 6.76
N MET A 191 1.43 18.62 5.93
CA MET A 191 0.06 19.15 6.07
C MET A 191 -0.75 18.33 7.07
N ASP A 192 -1.85 18.90 7.58
CA ASP A 192 -2.88 18.09 8.24
C ASP A 192 -3.42 17.01 7.29
N TYR A 193 -3.66 15.80 7.81
CA TYR A 193 -4.10 14.63 7.02
C TYR A 193 -5.27 14.93 6.08
N LYS A 194 -6.29 15.68 6.55
CA LYS A 194 -7.48 16.00 5.76
C LYS A 194 -7.15 16.86 4.54
N ASP A 195 -6.21 17.80 4.68
CA ASP A 195 -5.79 18.70 3.62
C ASP A 195 -4.88 17.98 2.63
N ALA A 196 -3.93 17.19 3.13
CA ALA A 196 -3.08 16.34 2.29
C ALA A 196 -3.92 15.39 1.40
N ARG A 197 -4.94 14.77 2.01
CA ARG A 197 -5.90 13.90 1.32
C ARG A 197 -6.72 14.64 0.27
N ALA A 198 -7.20 15.85 0.58
CA ALA A 198 -7.94 16.68 -0.36
C ALA A 198 -7.07 17.08 -1.57
N GLU A 199 -5.81 17.46 -1.32
CA GLU A 199 -4.84 17.77 -2.37
C GLU A 199 -4.55 16.57 -3.28
N LEU A 200 -4.36 15.37 -2.71
CA LEU A 200 -4.20 14.14 -3.48
C LEU A 200 -5.42 13.84 -4.36
N MET A 201 -6.63 14.04 -3.84
CA MET A 201 -7.88 13.83 -4.57
C MET A 201 -8.12 14.85 -5.70
N SER A 202 -7.35 15.95 -5.75
CA SER A 202 -7.38 16.88 -6.89
C SER A 202 -6.71 16.30 -8.15
N LEU A 203 -5.93 15.24 -8.01
CA LEU A 203 -5.28 14.54 -9.12
C LEU A 203 -6.27 13.67 -9.90
N THR A 204 -6.04 13.58 -11.21
CA THR A 204 -6.90 12.84 -12.12
C THR A 204 -6.88 11.35 -11.82
N GLY A 205 -8.02 10.82 -11.40
CA GLY A 205 -8.18 9.40 -11.12
C GLY A 205 -7.79 9.00 -9.70
N ILE A 206 -7.51 9.96 -8.80
CA ILE A 206 -7.28 9.68 -7.38
C ILE A 206 -8.58 9.90 -6.61
N GLY A 207 -9.16 8.82 -6.11
CA GLY A 207 -10.34 8.86 -5.24
C GLY A 207 -10.00 8.69 -3.75
N PRO A 208 -11.00 8.78 -2.86
CA PRO A 208 -10.88 8.61 -1.40
C PRO A 208 -9.89 7.51 -0.97
N LYS A 209 -10.16 6.27 -1.37
CA LYS A 209 -9.35 5.11 -0.99
C LYS A 209 -7.91 5.19 -1.46
N VAL A 210 -7.67 5.68 -2.68
CA VAL A 210 -6.31 5.78 -3.21
C VAL A 210 -5.54 6.88 -2.47
N ALA A 211 -6.17 8.04 -2.23
CA ALA A 211 -5.58 9.10 -1.44
C ALA A 211 -5.23 8.61 -0.02
N ASP A 212 -6.13 7.90 0.64
CA ASP A 212 -5.90 7.35 1.97
C ASP A 212 -4.77 6.30 2.00
N CYS A 213 -4.61 5.49 0.95
CA CYS A 213 -3.45 4.58 0.82
C CYS A 213 -2.13 5.35 0.75
N ILE A 214 -2.08 6.45 -0.01
CA ILE A 214 -0.88 7.28 -0.17
C ILE A 214 -0.56 8.01 1.14
N CYS A 215 -1.58 8.56 1.80
CA CYS A 215 -1.45 9.18 3.11
C CYS A 215 -0.80 8.22 4.12
N LEU A 216 -1.38 7.02 4.26
CA LEU A 216 -0.95 6.01 5.23
C LEU A 216 0.45 5.46 4.94
N MET A 217 0.71 5.10 3.69
CA MET A 217 1.88 4.29 3.32
C MET A 217 3.07 5.12 2.81
N SER A 218 2.91 6.43 2.61
CA SER A 218 3.98 7.28 2.05
C SER A 218 4.11 8.67 2.67
N LEU A 219 3.06 9.24 3.25
CA LEU A 219 3.07 10.63 3.72
C LEU A 219 3.03 10.76 5.25
N ASN A 220 3.23 9.67 5.98
CA ASN A 220 3.26 9.65 7.46
C ASN A 220 1.93 10.02 8.17
N HIS A 221 0.82 10.07 7.43
CA HIS A 221 -0.53 10.22 7.99
C HIS A 221 -1.07 8.86 8.45
N LEU A 222 -0.52 8.34 9.55
CA LEU A 222 -0.80 7.00 10.08
C LEU A 222 -2.25 6.80 10.57
N GLU A 223 -3.02 7.89 10.67
CA GLU A 223 -4.44 7.92 11.02
C GLU A 223 -5.37 7.72 9.80
N ALA A 224 -4.81 7.74 8.59
CA ALA A 224 -5.55 7.56 7.35
C ALA A 224 -6.13 6.13 7.26
N ILE A 225 -7.41 6.03 6.89
CA ILE A 225 -8.14 4.74 6.84
C ILE A 225 -8.60 4.47 5.40
N PRO A 226 -7.86 3.67 4.61
CA PRO A 226 -8.30 3.29 3.28
C PRO A 226 -9.48 2.30 3.35
N VAL A 227 -10.70 2.81 3.20
CA VAL A 227 -11.90 1.96 3.22
C VAL A 227 -12.17 1.36 1.83
N ASP A 228 -12.00 0.05 1.73
CA ASP A 228 -12.46 -0.76 0.60
C ASP A 228 -13.60 -1.71 1.02
N THR A 229 -13.96 -2.66 0.17
CA THR A 229 -15.02 -3.63 0.47
C THR A 229 -14.66 -4.58 1.62
N HIS A 230 -13.38 -4.90 1.84
CA HIS A 230 -12.95 -5.74 2.96
C HIS A 230 -13.01 -4.97 4.27
N VAL A 231 -12.49 -3.75 4.29
CA VAL A 231 -12.55 -2.88 5.48
C VAL A 231 -14.00 -2.56 5.84
N TYR A 232 -14.87 -2.36 4.84
CA TYR A 232 -16.30 -2.23 5.05
C TYR A 232 -16.92 -3.44 5.77
N GLN A 233 -16.56 -4.66 5.34
CA GLN A 233 -17.07 -5.89 5.95
C GLN A 233 -16.59 -6.05 7.40
N ILE A 234 -15.30 -5.77 7.66
CA ILE A 234 -14.72 -5.77 9.01
C ILE A 234 -15.45 -4.76 9.89
N ALA A 235 -15.63 -3.52 9.40
CA ALA A 235 -16.32 -2.45 10.11
C ALA A 235 -17.75 -2.87 10.48
N GLY A 236 -18.53 -3.38 9.53
CA GLY A 236 -19.91 -3.81 9.78
C GLY A 236 -20.04 -5.00 10.73
N ALA A 237 -19.09 -5.92 10.69
CA ALA A 237 -19.10 -7.11 11.55
C ALA A 237 -18.70 -6.81 13.01
N HIS A 238 -17.74 -5.92 13.22
CA HIS A 238 -17.07 -5.78 14.52
C HIS A 238 -17.18 -4.41 15.18
N TYR A 239 -17.42 -3.34 14.43
CA TYR A 239 -17.30 -1.96 14.92
C TYR A 239 -18.62 -1.19 14.85
N LEU A 240 -19.30 -1.27 13.70
CA LEU A 240 -20.49 -0.48 13.40
C LEU A 240 -21.65 -1.40 12.97
N LYS A 241 -22.31 -2.03 13.95
CA LYS A 241 -23.41 -3.00 13.72
C LYS A 241 -24.61 -2.44 12.94
N LYS A 242 -24.77 -1.11 12.93
CA LYS A 242 -25.85 -0.41 12.21
C LYS A 242 -25.49 -0.05 10.77
N LEU A 243 -24.28 -0.39 10.30
CA LEU A 243 -23.91 -0.14 8.91
C LEU A 243 -24.90 -0.85 7.97
N PRO A 244 -25.39 -0.16 6.92
CA PRO A 244 -26.28 -0.76 5.95
C PRO A 244 -25.66 -2.02 5.35
N LYS A 245 -26.46 -3.04 5.02
CA LYS A 245 -25.95 -4.19 4.24
C LYS A 245 -25.80 -3.87 2.74
N ASN A 246 -25.88 -2.59 2.36
CA ASN A 246 -25.80 -2.13 0.98
C ASN A 246 -24.41 -2.39 0.40
N LYS A 247 -24.35 -2.69 -0.91
CA LYS A 247 -23.12 -3.12 -1.59
C LYS A 247 -22.14 -1.98 -1.91
N SER A 248 -22.54 -0.72 -1.82
CA SER A 248 -21.67 0.42 -2.16
C SER A 248 -21.30 1.27 -0.95
N VAL A 249 -20.02 1.58 -0.84
CA VAL A 249 -19.48 2.50 0.17
C VAL A 249 -19.79 3.92 -0.29
N THR A 250 -20.79 4.56 0.32
CA THR A 250 -21.07 5.98 0.08
C THR A 250 -20.02 6.85 0.77
N ALA A 251 -19.87 8.12 0.36
CA ALA A 251 -18.94 9.04 0.99
C ALA A 251 -19.19 9.21 2.50
N LYS A 252 -20.46 9.24 2.92
CA LYS A 252 -20.84 9.31 4.33
C LYS A 252 -20.37 8.08 5.11
N ILE A 253 -20.63 6.88 4.57
CA ILE A 253 -20.21 5.63 5.22
C ILE A 253 -18.69 5.51 5.26
N TYR A 254 -18.01 5.94 4.19
CA TYR A 254 -16.56 5.99 4.14
C TYR A 254 -15.98 6.79 5.31
N LEU A 255 -16.53 7.99 5.55
CA LEU A 255 -16.10 8.87 6.64
C LEU A 255 -16.46 8.28 8.01
N GLU A 256 -17.68 7.76 8.18
CA GLU A 256 -18.13 7.14 9.43
C GLU A 256 -17.24 5.97 9.87
N ILE A 257 -16.87 5.09 8.92
CA ILE A 257 -15.92 4.01 9.18
C ILE A 257 -14.57 4.58 9.60
N GLY A 258 -14.03 5.53 8.83
CA GLY A 258 -12.72 6.11 9.15
C GLY A 258 -12.69 6.80 10.52
N ASP A 259 -13.74 7.54 10.86
CA ASP A 259 -13.85 8.26 12.13
C ASP A 259 -13.94 7.28 13.31
N GLU A 260 -14.67 6.18 13.17
CA GLU A 260 -14.75 5.18 14.23
C GLU A 260 -13.40 4.49 14.49
N PHE A 261 -12.66 4.13 13.44
CA PHE A 261 -11.32 3.56 13.61
C PHE A 261 -10.36 4.55 14.27
N ARG A 262 -10.36 5.82 13.85
CA ARG A 262 -9.55 6.89 14.49
C ARG A 262 -9.94 7.12 15.94
N ARG A 263 -11.24 7.11 16.26
CA ARG A 263 -11.75 7.25 17.64
C ARG A 263 -11.23 6.14 18.56
N ILE A 264 -11.10 4.91 18.04
CA ILE A 264 -10.66 3.74 18.81
C ILE A 264 -9.13 3.69 18.92
N TYR A 265 -8.43 3.86 17.80
CA TYR A 265 -7.00 3.54 17.70
C TYR A 265 -6.07 4.76 17.64
N GLY A 266 -6.61 5.98 17.60
CA GLY A 266 -5.82 7.21 17.67
C GLY A 266 -4.99 7.48 16.43
N GLN A 267 -3.77 7.98 16.64
CA GLN A 267 -2.87 8.46 15.57
C GLN A 267 -2.42 7.32 14.64
N GLU A 268 -2.33 6.09 15.12
CA GLU A 268 -1.89 4.94 14.34
C GLU A 268 -3.06 4.06 13.85
N ALA A 269 -4.26 4.63 13.76
CA ALA A 269 -5.46 3.88 13.40
C ALA A 269 -5.39 3.18 12.04
N GLY A 270 -4.71 3.76 11.05
CA GLY A 270 -4.47 3.13 9.74
C GLY A 270 -3.54 1.93 9.84
N TRP A 271 -2.60 1.95 10.79
CA TRP A 271 -1.74 0.81 11.05
C TRP A 271 -2.51 -0.33 11.72
N ALA A 272 -3.30 -0.02 12.76
CA ALA A 272 -4.19 -1.01 13.37
C ALA A 272 -5.17 -1.62 12.34
N GLN A 273 -5.76 -0.77 11.49
CA GLN A 273 -6.63 -1.23 10.40
C GLN A 273 -5.88 -2.14 9.41
N THR A 274 -4.61 -1.86 9.12
CA THR A 274 -3.78 -2.71 8.25
C THR A 274 -3.60 -4.11 8.82
N VAL A 275 -3.35 -4.24 10.13
CA VAL A 275 -3.26 -5.55 10.82
C VAL A 275 -4.55 -6.35 10.61
N LEU A 276 -5.71 -5.72 10.86
CA LEU A 276 -7.02 -6.34 10.74
C LEU A 276 -7.32 -6.75 9.30
N PHE A 277 -7.04 -5.86 8.33
CA PHE A 277 -7.20 -6.15 6.92
C PHE A 277 -6.35 -7.34 6.48
N CYS A 278 -5.06 -7.35 6.83
CA CYS A 278 -4.16 -8.44 6.51
C CYS A 278 -4.65 -9.77 7.12
N SER A 279 -5.16 -9.77 8.35
CA SER A 279 -5.71 -10.98 8.99
C SER A 279 -6.94 -11.55 8.25
N ASP A 280 -7.70 -10.72 7.53
CA ASP A 280 -8.88 -11.16 6.79
C ASP A 280 -8.56 -11.71 5.38
N LEU A 281 -7.37 -11.42 4.85
CA LEU A 281 -6.94 -11.91 3.54
C LEU A 281 -6.80 -13.43 3.53
N ARG A 282 -7.28 -14.05 2.45
CA ARG A 282 -7.33 -15.53 2.31
C ARG A 282 -5.97 -16.20 2.50
N GLN A 283 -4.91 -15.56 2.02
CA GLN A 283 -3.53 -16.07 2.08
C GLN A 283 -2.98 -16.17 3.52
N PHE A 284 -3.60 -15.47 4.47
CA PHE A 284 -3.20 -15.48 5.88
C PHE A 284 -4.21 -16.20 6.77
N LYS A 285 -5.28 -16.76 6.19
CA LYS A 285 -6.26 -17.57 6.93
C LYS A 285 -5.79 -19.02 7.01
N PRO A 286 -5.82 -19.66 8.19
CA PRO A 286 -5.54 -21.08 8.30
C PRO A 286 -6.50 -21.89 7.43
N GLU A 287 -6.01 -22.95 6.78
CA GLU A 287 -6.76 -23.75 5.78
C GLU A 287 -8.14 -24.23 6.29
N ASN A 288 -8.28 -24.47 7.60
CA ASN A 288 -9.53 -24.88 8.23
C ASN A 288 -10.66 -23.83 8.16
N ALA A 289 -10.32 -22.53 8.06
CA ALA A 289 -11.30 -21.45 7.87
C ALA A 289 -11.79 -21.35 6.42
N GLN A 290 -11.02 -21.90 5.47
CA GLN A 290 -11.37 -21.93 4.05
C GLN A 290 -12.43 -23.01 3.75
N LYS A 291 -12.37 -24.17 4.43
CA LYS A 291 -13.36 -25.26 4.32
C LYS A 291 -14.75 -24.87 4.83
N ARG A 292 -14.85 -24.21 5.99
CA ARG A 292 -16.15 -23.81 6.59
C ARG A 292 -16.99 -22.86 5.73
N LYS A 293 -16.36 -22.01 4.90
CA LYS A 293 -17.06 -21.11 3.97
C LYS A 293 -17.56 -21.80 2.69
N ILE A 294 -16.98 -22.94 2.35
CA ILE A 294 -17.41 -23.77 1.21
C ILE A 294 -18.60 -24.64 1.65
N GLU A 295 -18.53 -25.21 2.85
CA GLU A 295 -19.64 -25.98 3.45
C GLU A 295 -20.86 -25.09 3.68
N SER A 296 -20.70 -23.88 4.24
CA SER A 296 -21.82 -22.95 4.45
C SER A 296 -22.50 -22.48 3.16
N LYS A 297 -21.80 -22.53 2.02
CA LYS A 297 -22.38 -22.22 0.69
C LYS A 297 -23.16 -23.39 0.11
N ASN A 298 -22.75 -24.62 0.41
CA ASN A 298 -23.44 -25.81 -0.06
C ASN A 298 -24.72 -26.10 0.74
N ASP A 299 -24.78 -25.68 2.00
CA ASP A 299 -25.98 -25.84 2.83
C ASP A 299 -27.11 -24.88 2.42
N GLU A 300 -26.81 -23.65 1.97
CA GLU A 300 -27.83 -22.70 1.47
C GLU A 300 -28.50 -23.14 0.15
N ASP A 301 -27.80 -23.92 -0.69
CA ASP A 301 -28.33 -24.45 -1.96
C ASP A 301 -29.14 -25.77 -1.78
N SER A 302 -29.23 -26.31 -0.57
CA SER A 302 -29.89 -27.59 -0.28
C SER A 302 -31.34 -27.48 0.23
N LEU A 303 -31.88 -26.26 0.38
CA LEU A 303 -33.27 -26.08 0.82
C LEU A 303 -34.26 -26.34 -0.33
N PRO A 304 -35.21 -27.30 -0.20
CA PRO A 304 -36.12 -27.66 -1.29
C PRO A 304 -37.10 -26.52 -1.58
N LYS A 305 -37.15 -26.09 -2.85
CA LYS A 305 -38.17 -25.17 -3.37
C LYS A 305 -39.54 -25.85 -3.28
N THR A 306 -40.37 -25.40 -2.35
CA THR A 306 -41.78 -25.81 -2.28
C THR A 306 -42.52 -25.33 -3.54
N SER A 307 -42.93 -26.28 -4.37
CA SER A 307 -43.82 -26.08 -5.51
C SER A 307 -45.22 -25.66 -5.02
N LYS A 308 -45.67 -24.47 -5.45
CA LYS A 308 -47.09 -24.09 -5.36
C LYS A 308 -47.85 -24.84 -6.45
N SER A 309 -48.76 -25.73 -6.06
CA SER A 309 -49.76 -26.31 -6.95
C SER A 309 -50.97 -25.38 -7.06
N SER A 310 -51.40 -25.19 -8.30
CA SER A 310 -52.55 -24.42 -8.75
C SER A 310 -53.88 -24.95 -8.19
N SER A 311 -54.76 -24.04 -7.79
CA SER A 311 -56.22 -24.13 -7.90
C SER A 311 -56.77 -22.70 -7.89
#